data_AF-A0A2N0KQF7-F1
#
_entry.id   AF-A0A2N0KQF7-F1
#
_cell.length_a   1.000
_cell.length_b   1.000
_cell.length_c   1.000
_cell.angle_alpha   90.00
_cell.angle_beta   90.00
_cell.angle_gamma   90.00
#
_symmetry.space_group_name_H-M   'P 1'
#
loop_
_entity.id
_entity.type
_entity.pdbx_description
1 polymer ?
#
loop_
_entity_poly.entity_id
_entity_poly.type
_entity_poly.pdbx_seq_one_letter_code
_entity_poly.pdbx_strand_id
1 'polypeptide(L)'
;LEDKFNPVGGFCIASTDSSGSDFLYSKVPIEELGREPIAIHGEVTTTFKLLQVLLQQKYEIDTPIFVSTNDEHQAFVLSGNRGLRQRRGARGFTHQYDLGREWYDWTRLPFVYSRWMVRNDVDSKIVALLEDILYVGLEDGVDALYHLNEPREDILMLPKQVVEYIQGLRYYIGMSEQRAVQRFKECLEKL
;
A
#
# COMPACT_ATOMS: atom_id res chain seq x y z
N LEU A 1 11.19 -16.11 -1.25
CA LEU A 1 12.00 -14.88 -1.01
C LEU A 1 12.88 -15.05 0.23
N GLU A 2 12.36 -15.62 1.31
CA GLU A 2 13.08 -15.75 2.59
C GLU A 2 14.33 -16.64 2.53
N ASP A 3 14.40 -17.59 1.61
CA ASP A 3 15.60 -18.42 1.41
C ASP A 3 16.80 -17.64 0.84
N LYS A 4 16.55 -16.46 0.27
CA LYS A 4 17.54 -15.63 -0.43
C LYS A 4 17.76 -14.26 0.19
N PHE A 5 16.84 -13.81 1.06
CA PHE A 5 16.85 -12.47 1.63
C PHE A 5 16.48 -12.46 3.11
N ASN A 6 17.17 -11.62 3.87
CA ASN A 6 16.91 -11.31 5.27
C ASN A 6 16.42 -9.86 5.41
N PRO A 7 15.57 -9.54 6.38
CA PRO A 7 15.22 -8.16 6.66
C PRO A 7 16.44 -7.37 7.17
N VAL A 8 16.51 -6.10 6.79
CA VAL A 8 17.45 -5.13 7.40
C VAL A 8 16.73 -4.48 8.57
N GLY A 9 17.10 -4.86 9.79
CA GLY A 9 16.43 -4.42 11.01
C GLY A 9 14.91 -4.66 11.00
N GLY A 10 14.19 -3.79 11.71
CA GLY A 10 12.73 -3.83 11.82
C GLY A 10 11.97 -2.98 10.80
N PHE A 11 12.63 -2.40 9.78
CA PHE A 11 12.03 -1.34 8.96
C PHE A 11 10.92 -1.85 8.02
N CYS A 12 9.83 -1.10 7.96
CA CYS A 12 8.72 -1.33 7.03
C CYS A 12 8.05 -0.02 6.61
N ILE A 13 7.11 -0.10 5.67
CA ILE A 13 6.08 0.91 5.47
C ILE A 13 4.74 0.20 5.58
N ALA A 14 3.94 0.57 6.57
CA ALA A 14 2.66 -0.06 6.84
C ALA A 14 1.58 0.96 7.22
N SER A 15 0.32 0.63 6.92
CA SER A 15 -0.85 1.34 7.43
C SER A 15 -1.49 0.57 8.57
N THR A 16 -2.03 1.29 9.55
CA THR A 16 -2.73 0.65 10.68
C THR A 16 -4.14 0.23 10.31
N ASP A 17 -4.93 1.14 9.75
CA ASP A 17 -6.36 0.94 9.46
C ASP A 17 -6.80 1.42 8.08
N SER A 18 -6.03 2.27 7.42
CA SER A 18 -6.32 2.85 6.10
C SER A 18 -5.03 3.24 5.39
N SER A 19 -4.95 3.01 4.09
CA SER A 19 -3.79 3.38 3.27
C SER A 19 -3.65 4.90 3.18
N GLY A 20 -4.76 5.60 2.91
CA GLY A 20 -4.78 7.01 2.52
C GLY A 20 -4.24 7.28 1.11
N SER A 21 -3.68 6.27 0.42
CA SER A 21 -3.02 6.42 -0.88
C SER A 21 -3.32 5.32 -1.89
N ASP A 22 -3.95 4.22 -1.48
CA ASP A 22 -4.33 3.10 -2.33
C ASP A 22 -5.85 2.97 -2.40
N PHE A 23 -6.42 3.35 -3.54
CA PHE A 23 -7.86 3.40 -3.74
C PHE A 23 -8.31 2.59 -4.95
N LEU A 24 -9.43 1.89 -4.81
CA LEU A 24 -10.27 1.45 -5.92
C LEU A 24 -11.43 2.44 -6.09
N TYR A 25 -11.55 3.00 -7.28
CA TYR A 25 -12.72 3.80 -7.68
C TYR A 25 -13.61 2.95 -8.56
N SER A 26 -14.92 2.93 -8.29
CA SER A 26 -15.88 2.12 -9.04
C SER A 26 -17.16 2.90 -9.34
N LYS A 27 -17.76 2.60 -10.50
CA LYS A 27 -19.10 3.08 -10.91
C LYS A 27 -20.23 2.30 -10.24
N VAL A 28 -19.95 1.08 -9.82
CA VAL A 28 -20.89 0.16 -9.13
C VAL A 28 -20.31 -0.23 -7.76
N PRO A 29 -21.12 -0.74 -6.82
CA PRO A 29 -20.58 -1.34 -5.60
C PRO A 29 -19.53 -2.42 -5.92
N ILE A 30 -18.49 -2.54 -5.07
CA ILE A 30 -17.39 -3.50 -5.28
C ILE A 30 -17.88 -4.94 -5.40
N GLU A 31 -18.97 -5.30 -4.71
CA GLU A 31 -19.64 -6.60 -4.76
C GLU A 31 -20.24 -6.90 -6.15
N GLU A 32 -20.59 -5.86 -6.90
CA GLU A 32 -21.18 -5.96 -8.24
C GLU A 32 -20.13 -5.96 -9.35
N LEU A 33 -18.83 -5.85 -9.02
CA LEU A 33 -17.78 -5.80 -10.03
C LEU A 33 -17.58 -7.13 -10.77
N GLY A 34 -17.97 -8.28 -10.23
CA GLY A 34 -18.01 -9.58 -10.92
C GLY A 34 -16.98 -9.75 -12.06
N ARG A 35 -17.44 -9.59 -13.31
CA ARG A 35 -16.62 -9.64 -14.54
C ARG A 35 -16.45 -8.29 -15.24
N GLU A 36 -16.84 -7.21 -14.58
CA GLU A 36 -16.65 -5.85 -15.08
C GLU A 36 -15.14 -5.52 -15.17
N PRO A 37 -14.69 -4.81 -16.21
CA PRO A 37 -13.28 -4.49 -16.36
C PRO A 37 -12.79 -3.49 -15.30
N ILE A 38 -11.68 -3.82 -14.66
CA ILE A 38 -10.97 -3.00 -13.67
C ILE A 38 -9.64 -2.55 -14.28
N ALA A 39 -9.51 -1.24 -14.52
CA ALA A 39 -8.31 -0.67 -15.08
C ALA A 39 -7.18 -0.55 -14.05
N ILE A 40 -5.97 -0.93 -14.46
CA ILE A 40 -4.77 -0.86 -13.62
C ILE A 40 -3.69 -0.06 -14.33
N HIS A 41 -3.04 0.83 -13.58
CA HIS A 41 -1.87 1.54 -14.06
C HIS A 41 -0.58 0.77 -13.76
N GLY A 42 0.16 0.40 -14.80
CA GLY A 42 1.55 -0.05 -14.68
C GLY A 42 1.72 -1.51 -14.25
N GLU A 43 2.84 -1.80 -13.59
CA GLU A 43 3.30 -3.14 -13.24
C GLU A 43 2.59 -3.78 -12.02
N VAL A 44 2.91 -5.05 -11.77
CA VAL A 44 2.46 -5.80 -10.59
C VAL A 44 3.04 -5.17 -9.31
N THR A 45 2.21 -4.40 -8.61
CA THR A 45 2.54 -3.78 -7.31
C THR A 45 1.95 -4.57 -6.15
N THR A 46 2.44 -4.33 -4.92
CA THR A 46 1.81 -4.84 -3.69
C THR A 46 0.34 -4.45 -3.62
N THR A 47 -0.01 -3.23 -4.01
CA THR A 47 -1.40 -2.74 -4.07
C THR A 47 -2.26 -3.54 -5.05
N PHE A 48 -1.74 -3.87 -6.22
CA PHE A 48 -2.45 -4.74 -7.17
C PHE A 48 -2.70 -6.13 -6.57
N LYS A 49 -1.70 -6.72 -5.93
CA LYS A 49 -1.87 -8.01 -5.24
C LYS A 49 -2.88 -7.94 -4.10
N LEU A 50 -2.88 -6.85 -3.33
CA LEU A 50 -3.89 -6.61 -2.29
C LEU A 50 -5.30 -6.56 -2.88
N LEU A 51 -5.50 -5.83 -3.99
CA LEU A 51 -6.78 -5.80 -4.67
C LEU A 51 -7.23 -7.20 -5.12
N GLN A 52 -6.35 -8.01 -5.71
CA GLN A 52 -6.69 -9.38 -6.12
C GLN A 52 -7.17 -10.21 -4.93
N VAL A 53 -6.45 -10.15 -3.81
CA VAL A 53 -6.84 -10.82 -2.56
C VAL A 53 -8.20 -10.36 -2.07
N LEU A 54 -8.45 -9.04 -2.03
CA LEU A 54 -9.72 -8.51 -1.57
C LEU A 54 -10.87 -8.96 -2.48
N LEU A 55 -10.74 -8.80 -3.80
CA LEU A 55 -11.77 -9.19 -4.75
C LEU A 55 -12.12 -10.68 -4.63
N GLN A 56 -11.12 -11.57 -4.67
CA GLN A 56 -11.37 -13.01 -4.67
C GLN A 56 -11.77 -13.58 -3.31
N GLN A 57 -11.16 -13.10 -2.21
CA GLN A 57 -11.30 -13.76 -0.90
C GLN A 57 -12.20 -13.01 0.08
N LYS A 58 -12.34 -11.69 -0.05
CA LYS A 58 -13.28 -10.91 0.78
C LYS A 58 -14.63 -10.75 0.08
N TYR A 59 -14.60 -10.44 -1.23
CA TYR A 59 -15.80 -10.16 -2.02
C TYR A 59 -16.26 -11.33 -2.88
N GLU A 60 -15.55 -12.47 -2.85
CA GLU A 60 -15.93 -13.71 -3.55
C GLU A 60 -16.08 -13.53 -5.08
N ILE A 61 -15.31 -12.60 -5.66
CA ILE A 61 -15.23 -12.35 -7.10
C ILE A 61 -14.12 -13.22 -7.69
N ASP A 62 -14.48 -14.41 -8.18
CA ASP A 62 -13.52 -15.43 -8.63
C ASP A 62 -12.65 -15.00 -9.82
N THR A 63 -13.25 -14.32 -10.80
CA THR A 63 -12.59 -14.04 -12.11
C THR A 63 -12.58 -12.54 -12.46
N PRO A 64 -11.90 -11.70 -11.65
CA PRO A 64 -11.81 -10.28 -11.93
C PRO A 64 -11.06 -10.04 -13.24
N ILE A 65 -11.60 -9.16 -14.08
CA ILE A 65 -11.01 -8.81 -15.38
C ILE A 65 -10.21 -7.53 -15.21
N PHE A 66 -8.92 -7.60 -15.51
CA PHE A 66 -8.02 -6.44 -15.46
C PHE A 66 -7.67 -5.96 -16.86
N VAL A 67 -7.76 -4.65 -17.08
CA VAL A 67 -7.51 -4.01 -18.39
C VAL A 67 -6.54 -2.84 -18.27
N SER A 68 -6.05 -2.35 -19.41
CA SER A 68 -5.24 -1.14 -19.44
C SER A 68 -6.11 0.08 -19.15
N THR A 69 -5.48 1.15 -18.67
CA THR A 69 -6.21 2.38 -18.33
C THR A 69 -6.74 3.14 -19.53
N ASN A 70 -6.35 2.73 -20.74
CA ASN A 70 -6.89 3.27 -22.00
C ASN A 70 -8.14 2.52 -22.47
N ASP A 71 -8.43 1.34 -21.90
CA ASP A 71 -9.59 0.53 -22.26
C ASP A 71 -10.82 0.96 -21.47
N GLU A 72 -12.03 0.64 -21.96
CA GLU A 72 -13.26 0.88 -21.22
C GLU A 72 -13.30 0.05 -19.93
N HIS A 73 -13.68 0.70 -18.82
CA HIS A 73 -13.69 0.09 -17.49
C HIS A 73 -14.80 0.64 -16.58
N GLN A 74 -15.21 -0.19 -15.62
CA GLN A 74 -16.16 0.20 -14.56
C GLN A 74 -15.46 0.63 -13.28
N ALA A 75 -14.23 0.17 -13.07
CA ALA A 75 -13.42 0.57 -11.93
C ALA A 75 -11.96 0.76 -12.32
N PHE A 76 -11.21 1.49 -11.50
CA PHE A 76 -9.77 1.63 -11.67
C PHE A 76 -9.07 1.84 -10.33
N VAL A 77 -7.77 1.55 -10.31
CA VAL A 77 -6.96 1.55 -9.10
C VAL A 77 -5.90 2.64 -9.19
N LEU A 78 -5.76 3.42 -8.11
CA LEU A 78 -4.66 4.36 -7.93
C LEU A 78 -3.90 4.04 -6.64
N SER A 79 -2.58 4.12 -6.71
CA SER A 79 -1.67 3.91 -5.58
C SER A 79 -0.69 5.06 -5.42
N GLY A 80 -0.13 5.21 -4.21
CA GLY A 80 0.89 6.19 -3.86
C GLY A 80 0.49 7.61 -4.23
N ASN A 81 1.40 8.37 -4.88
CA ASN A 81 1.17 9.77 -5.21
C ASN A 81 -0.07 10.00 -6.08
N ARG A 82 -0.46 9.05 -6.94
CA ARG A 82 -1.68 9.19 -7.75
C ARG A 82 -2.92 9.09 -6.88
N GLY A 83 -2.94 8.14 -5.94
CA GLY A 83 -4.03 8.01 -4.98
C GLY A 83 -4.09 9.18 -4.01
N LEU A 84 -2.94 9.65 -3.50
CA LEU A 84 -2.85 10.88 -2.69
C LEU A 84 -3.43 12.08 -3.44
N ARG A 85 -3.07 12.24 -4.72
CA ARG A 85 -3.60 13.31 -5.57
C ARG A 85 -5.11 13.24 -5.75
N GLN A 86 -5.65 12.03 -5.95
CA GLN A 86 -7.08 11.79 -6.23
C GLN A 86 -7.92 11.49 -4.98
N ARG A 87 -7.35 11.56 -3.76
CA ARG A 87 -7.96 11.09 -2.48
C ARG A 87 -9.37 11.59 -2.17
N ARG A 88 -9.82 12.67 -2.82
CA ARG A 88 -11.14 13.29 -2.63
C ARG A 88 -12.24 12.71 -3.53
N GLY A 89 -11.93 11.70 -4.34
CA GLY A 89 -12.89 11.07 -5.27
C GLY A 89 -12.48 11.20 -6.72
N ALA A 90 -13.14 10.41 -7.58
CA ALA A 90 -12.96 10.43 -9.03
C ALA A 90 -14.29 10.75 -9.72
N ARG A 91 -14.28 11.73 -10.63
CA ARG A 91 -15.50 12.15 -11.34
C ARG A 91 -16.08 10.98 -12.13
N GLY A 92 -17.36 10.72 -11.94
CA GLY A 92 -18.08 9.64 -12.63
C GLY A 92 -17.96 8.27 -11.96
N PHE A 93 -17.23 8.16 -10.84
CA PHE A 93 -17.12 6.94 -10.03
C PHE A 93 -17.71 7.25 -8.65
N THR A 94 -18.87 6.66 -8.36
CA THR A 94 -19.67 6.96 -7.16
C THR A 94 -19.18 6.21 -5.92
N HIS A 95 -18.31 5.22 -6.09
CA HIS A 95 -17.76 4.42 -5.01
C HIS A 95 -16.23 4.59 -4.95
N GLN A 96 -15.70 4.76 -3.74
CA GLN A 96 -14.27 4.84 -3.44
C GLN A 96 -13.99 3.93 -2.26
N TYR A 97 -13.05 3.00 -2.43
CA TYR A 97 -12.64 2.05 -1.42
C TYR A 97 -11.16 2.24 -1.13
N ASP A 98 -10.79 2.51 0.12
CA ASP A 98 -9.40 2.48 0.56
C ASP A 98 -9.00 1.03 0.78
N LEU A 99 -8.02 0.53 0.02
CA LEU A 99 -7.66 -0.90 0.05
C LEU A 99 -7.03 -1.32 1.38
N GLY A 100 -6.33 -0.41 2.06
CA GLY A 100 -5.83 -0.65 3.42
C GLY A 100 -6.97 -0.76 4.42
N ARG A 101 -8.04 0.03 4.23
CA ARG A 101 -9.26 -0.06 5.04
C ARG A 101 -10.04 -1.32 4.77
N GLU A 102 -10.20 -1.70 3.52
CA GLU A 102 -10.89 -2.94 3.17
C GLU A 102 -10.17 -4.16 3.75
N TRP A 103 -8.84 -4.16 3.77
CA TRP A 103 -8.02 -5.16 4.44
C TRP A 103 -8.23 -5.16 5.95
N TYR A 104 -8.15 -3.99 6.59
CA TYR A 104 -8.30 -3.87 8.03
C TYR A 104 -9.69 -4.30 8.50
N ASP A 105 -10.75 -3.90 7.79
CA ASP A 105 -12.11 -4.28 8.17
C ASP A 105 -12.38 -5.78 8.02
N TRP A 106 -11.68 -6.45 7.11
CA TRP A 106 -11.77 -7.89 6.92
C TRP A 106 -10.92 -8.69 7.91
N THR A 107 -9.68 -8.27 8.16
CA THR A 107 -8.68 -9.06 8.89
C THR A 107 -8.41 -8.57 10.30
N ARG A 108 -8.76 -7.31 10.60
CA ARG A 108 -8.36 -6.58 11.81
C ARG A 108 -6.85 -6.48 12.01
N LEU A 109 -6.08 -6.57 10.91
CA LEU A 109 -4.64 -6.46 10.90
C LEU A 109 -4.19 -5.22 10.11
N PRO A 110 -3.03 -4.62 10.46
CA PRO A 110 -2.41 -3.60 9.60
C PRO A 110 -2.06 -4.20 8.24
N PHE A 111 -1.67 -3.38 7.27
CA PHE A 111 -1.14 -3.85 5.99
C PHE A 111 0.29 -3.35 5.79
N VAL A 112 1.20 -4.25 5.42
CA VAL A 112 2.62 -3.94 5.19
C VAL A 112 2.87 -3.86 3.68
N TYR A 113 3.17 -2.67 3.19
CA TYR A 113 3.39 -2.39 1.77
C TYR A 113 4.81 -2.70 1.32
N SER A 114 5.79 -2.39 2.17
CA SER A 114 7.20 -2.60 1.87
C SER A 114 8.02 -2.93 3.12
N ARG A 115 9.17 -3.56 2.89
CA ARG A 115 10.19 -3.89 3.88
C ARG A 115 11.56 -3.74 3.23
N TRP A 116 12.56 -3.39 4.02
CA TRP A 116 13.95 -3.40 3.57
C TRP A 116 14.52 -4.80 3.74
N MET A 117 15.00 -5.35 2.63
CA MET A 117 15.50 -6.72 2.54
C MET A 117 16.89 -6.70 1.92
N VAL A 118 17.81 -7.47 2.46
CA VAL A 118 19.16 -7.68 1.95
C VAL A 118 19.34 -9.13 1.56
N ARG A 119 20.16 -9.42 0.54
CA ARG A 119 20.47 -10.81 0.18
C ARG A 119 21.26 -11.48 1.30
N ASN A 120 21.08 -12.79 1.42
CA ASN A 120 21.73 -13.60 2.46
C ASN A 120 23.26 -13.69 2.30
N ASP A 121 23.80 -13.33 1.14
CA ASP A 121 25.24 -13.37 0.81
C ASP A 121 25.98 -12.06 1.14
N VAL A 122 25.30 -11.05 1.68
CA VAL A 122 25.90 -9.76 2.03
C VAL A 122 26.61 -9.84 3.39
N ASP A 123 27.80 -9.22 3.48
CA ASP A 123 28.58 -9.16 4.72
C ASP A 123 27.77 -8.51 5.86
N SER A 124 27.73 -9.18 7.01
CA SER A 124 27.05 -8.71 8.23
C SER A 124 27.41 -7.28 8.65
N LYS A 125 28.64 -6.82 8.40
CA LYS A 125 29.07 -5.44 8.70
C LYS A 125 28.39 -4.43 7.78
N ILE A 126 28.18 -4.80 6.51
CA ILE A 126 27.42 -3.97 5.56
C ILE A 126 25.95 -3.92 5.98
N VAL A 127 25.39 -5.06 6.42
CA VAL A 127 24.00 -5.11 6.91
C VAL A 127 23.81 -4.20 8.13
N ALA A 128 24.72 -4.27 9.12
CA ALA A 128 24.69 -3.38 10.29
C ALA A 128 24.80 -1.90 9.90
N LEU A 129 25.72 -1.57 8.97
CA LEU A 129 25.86 -0.21 8.46
C LEU A 129 24.57 0.28 7.75
N LEU A 130 23.91 -0.59 6.97
CA LEU A 130 22.64 -0.25 6.33
C LEU A 130 21.53 -0.01 7.36
N GLU A 131 21.49 -0.81 8.43
CA GLU A 131 20.54 -0.62 9.53
C GLU A 131 20.74 0.74 10.22
N ASP A 132 21.98 1.10 10.54
CA ASP A 132 22.32 2.41 11.13
C ASP A 132 21.93 3.58 10.20
N ILE A 133 22.22 3.46 8.89
CA ILE A 133 21.87 4.49 7.90
C ILE A 133 20.36 4.66 7.80
N LEU A 134 19.59 3.58 7.81
CA LEU A 134 18.12 3.64 7.76
C LEU A 134 17.54 4.26 9.03
N TYR A 135 18.15 3.97 10.19
CA TYR A 135 17.74 4.56 11.46
C TYR A 135 17.93 6.08 11.46
N VAL A 136 19.16 6.53 11.18
CA VAL A 136 19.49 7.97 11.13
C VAL A 136 18.65 8.69 10.07
N GLY A 137 18.51 8.10 8.87
CA GLY A 137 17.73 8.70 7.79
C GLY A 137 16.23 8.82 8.13
N LEU A 138 15.69 7.90 8.93
CA LEU A 138 14.31 8.01 9.42
C LEU A 138 14.17 9.12 10.45
N GLU A 139 15.09 9.23 11.41
CA GLU A 139 15.10 10.32 12.40
C GLU A 139 15.21 11.69 11.73
N ASP A 140 16.21 11.87 10.86
CA ASP A 140 16.40 13.09 10.07
C ASP A 140 15.14 13.42 9.23
N GLY A 141 14.52 12.39 8.66
CA GLY A 141 13.29 12.52 7.88
C GLY A 141 12.13 13.03 8.73
N VAL A 142 11.94 12.48 9.93
CA VAL A 142 10.90 12.92 10.88
C VAL A 142 11.14 14.36 11.33
N ASP A 143 12.39 14.72 11.62
CA ASP A 143 12.75 16.09 12.00
C ASP A 143 12.48 17.08 10.87
N ALA A 144 12.80 16.70 9.62
CA ALA A 144 12.51 17.53 8.44
C ALA A 144 11.01 17.79 8.22
N LEU A 145 10.12 16.89 8.67
CA LEU A 145 8.66 17.10 8.56
C LEU A 145 8.18 18.30 9.36
N TYR A 146 8.81 18.61 10.50
CA TYR A 146 8.46 19.78 11.32
C TYR A 146 8.83 21.10 10.64
N HIS A 147 9.72 21.05 9.64
CA HIS A 147 10.14 22.21 8.86
C HIS A 147 9.43 22.32 7.50
N LEU A 148 8.50 21.42 7.20
CA LEU A 148 7.74 21.44 5.96
C LEU A 148 6.74 22.60 5.95
N ASN A 149 7.03 23.64 5.16
CA ASN A 149 6.19 24.83 5.05
C ASN A 149 5.56 25.02 3.66
N GLU A 150 6.04 24.28 2.66
CA GLU A 150 5.57 24.39 1.28
C GLU A 150 4.57 23.28 0.91
N PRO A 151 3.50 23.61 0.17
CA PRO A 151 2.58 22.60 -0.32
C PRO A 151 3.25 21.69 -1.33
N ARG A 152 2.78 20.44 -1.38
CA ARG A 152 3.16 19.47 -2.41
C ARG A 152 2.17 19.56 -3.56
N GLU A 153 2.50 20.40 -4.55
CA GLU A 153 1.64 20.69 -5.71
C GLU A 153 1.37 19.46 -6.59
N ASP A 154 2.34 18.55 -6.69
CA ASP A 154 2.23 17.31 -7.47
C ASP A 154 1.07 16.43 -6.98
N ILE A 155 0.85 16.39 -5.67
CA ILE A 155 -0.20 15.60 -5.01
C ILE A 155 -1.33 16.46 -4.41
N LEU A 156 -1.32 17.77 -4.65
CA LEU A 156 -2.32 18.75 -4.15
C LEU A 156 -2.53 18.64 -2.64
N MET A 157 -1.43 18.61 -1.88
CA MET A 157 -1.48 18.53 -0.42
C MET A 157 -0.85 19.76 0.22
N LEU A 158 -1.57 20.34 1.18
CA LEU A 158 -1.00 21.34 2.08
C LEU A 158 0.04 20.67 2.99
N PRO A 159 1.04 21.41 3.51
CA PRO A 159 2.08 20.85 4.37
C PRO A 159 1.52 20.01 5.51
N LYS A 160 0.48 20.53 6.19
CA LYS A 160 -0.22 19.82 7.27
C LYS A 160 -0.74 18.44 6.85
N GLN A 161 -1.30 18.32 5.65
CA GLN A 161 -1.84 17.05 5.16
C GLN A 161 -0.72 16.05 4.84
N VAL A 162 0.43 16.54 4.37
CA VAL A 162 1.62 15.71 4.12
C VAL A 162 2.14 15.16 5.44
N VAL A 163 2.26 16.01 6.46
CA VAL A 163 2.67 15.60 7.81
C VAL A 163 1.68 14.59 8.40
N GLU A 164 0.38 14.86 8.36
CA GLU A 164 -0.66 13.94 8.84
C GLU A 164 -0.59 12.57 8.15
N TYR A 165 -0.40 12.55 6.83
CA TYR A 165 -0.27 11.30 6.09
C TYR A 165 0.98 10.50 6.51
N ILE A 166 2.14 11.16 6.55
CA ILE A 166 3.42 10.50 6.87
C ILE A 166 3.43 10.02 8.33
N GLN A 167 2.91 10.81 9.27
CA GLN A 167 2.78 10.42 10.68
C GLN A 167 1.77 9.29 10.90
N GLY A 168 0.80 9.10 9.99
CA GLY A 168 -0.15 7.99 10.03
C GLY A 168 0.45 6.63 9.64
N LEU A 169 1.64 6.63 9.02
CA LEU A 169 2.33 5.40 8.62
C LEU A 169 3.12 4.79 9.78
N ARG A 170 3.31 3.47 9.70
CA ARG A 170 4.19 2.71 10.58
C ARG A 170 5.48 2.37 9.87
N TYR A 171 6.59 2.61 10.57
CA TYR A 171 7.94 2.44 10.04
C TYR A 171 8.69 1.24 10.61
N TYR A 172 8.14 0.59 11.64
CA TYR A 172 8.73 -0.58 12.27
C TYR A 172 7.74 -1.73 12.35
N ILE A 173 8.24 -2.94 12.08
CA ILE A 173 7.48 -4.16 12.14
C ILE A 173 7.31 -4.60 13.60
N GLY A 174 6.06 -4.66 14.06
CA GLY A 174 5.69 -5.26 15.34
C GLY A 174 5.03 -6.63 15.14
N MET A 175 4.49 -7.18 16.24
CA MET A 175 3.78 -8.46 16.22
C MET A 175 2.55 -8.45 15.29
N SER A 176 1.82 -7.34 15.24
CA SER A 176 0.65 -7.16 14.36
C SER A 176 1.05 -7.16 12.88
N GLU A 177 2.14 -6.48 12.54
CA GLU A 177 2.65 -6.36 11.19
C GLU A 177 3.26 -7.69 10.71
N GLN A 178 3.92 -8.44 11.59
CA GLN A 178 4.37 -9.81 11.28
C GLN A 178 3.19 -10.74 10.96
N ARG A 179 2.12 -10.69 11.77
CA ARG A 179 0.88 -11.44 11.52
C ARG A 179 0.22 -11.00 10.21
N ALA A 180 0.21 -9.70 9.92
CA ALA A 180 -0.32 -9.17 8.67
C ALA A 180 0.44 -9.71 7.45
N VAL A 181 1.78 -9.69 7.49
CA VAL A 181 2.63 -10.24 6.42
C VAL A 181 2.33 -11.73 6.22
N GLN A 182 2.24 -12.50 7.30
CA GLN A 182 1.95 -13.93 7.21
C GLN A 182 0.56 -14.19 6.63
N ARG A 183 -0.47 -13.48 7.13
CA ARG A 183 -1.84 -13.58 6.62
C ARG A 183 -1.92 -13.23 5.14
N PHE A 184 -1.21 -12.19 4.70
CA PHE A 184 -1.19 -11.79 3.30
C PHE A 184 -0.49 -12.82 2.42
N LYS A 185 0.63 -13.41 2.86
CA LYS A 185 1.27 -14.53 2.13
C LYS A 185 0.32 -15.71 1.94
N GLU A 186 -0.39 -16.13 2.98
CA GLU A 186 -1.38 -17.22 2.91
C GLU A 186 -2.52 -16.89 1.94
N CYS A 187 -2.91 -15.62 1.85
CA CYS A 187 -3.86 -15.17 0.83
C CYS A 187 -3.26 -15.29 -0.57
N LEU A 188 -2.02 -14.86 -0.77
CA LEU A 188 -1.35 -14.92 -2.09
C LEU A 188 -1.15 -16.34 -2.58
N GLU A 189 -0.92 -17.31 -1.70
CA GLU A 189 -0.82 -18.73 -2.04
C GLU A 189 -2.14 -19.34 -2.54
N LYS A 190 -3.27 -18.68 -2.28
CA LYS A 190 -4.62 -19.10 -2.67
C LYS A 190 -5.17 -18.34 -3.88
N LEU A 191 -4.44 -17.35 -4.39
CA LEU A 191 -4.76 -16.67 -5.65
C LEU A 191 -4.38 -17.55 -6.84
#